data_AF-A0A1G2UZL5-F1
#
_entry.id   AF-A0A1G2UZL5-F1
#
_cell.length_a   1.000
_cell.length_b   1.000
_cell.length_c   1.000
_cell.angle_alpha   90.00
_cell.angle_beta   90.00
_cell.angle_gamma   90.00
#
_symmetry.space_group_name_H-M   'P 1'
#
loop_
_entity.id
_entity.type
_entity.pdbx_description
1 polymer ?
#
loop_
_entity_poly.entity_id
_entity_poly.type
_entity_poly.pdbx_seq_one_letter_code
_entity_poly.pdbx_strand_id
1 'polypeptide(L)'
;MNNKIFVLIFIIVVFILGGLLYIYNPDPVEYKNPNEIEPVACTMEAKLCPDGSYVGRSGPNCEFAECPAPLFEDGTVFEDGTI
;
A
#
# COMPACT_ATOMS: atom_id res chain seq x y z
N MET A 1 -25.66 -44.23 36.62
CA MET A 1 -24.79 -43.28 35.89
C MET A 1 -24.40 -43.96 34.58
N ASN A 2 -25.14 -43.68 33.52
CA ASN A 2 -24.96 -44.45 32.29
C ASN A 2 -23.71 -43.90 31.59
N ASN A 3 -22.74 -44.74 31.30
CA ASN A 3 -21.54 -44.38 30.54
C ASN A 3 -21.84 -43.51 29.30
N LYS A 4 -22.96 -43.76 28.62
CA LYS A 4 -23.45 -42.95 27.49
C LYS A 4 -23.72 -41.49 27.86
N ILE A 5 -24.22 -41.23 29.06
CA ILE A 5 -24.50 -39.87 29.56
C ILE A 5 -23.18 -39.12 29.79
N PHE A 6 -22.14 -39.79 30.29
CA PHE A 6 -20.82 -39.18 30.44
C PHE A 6 -20.17 -38.82 29.11
N VAL A 7 -20.30 -39.70 28.11
CA VAL A 7 -19.77 -39.44 26.76
C VAL A 7 -20.45 -38.23 26.14
N LEU A 8 -21.78 -38.11 26.27
CA LEU A 8 -22.52 -36.95 25.76
C LEU A 8 -22.13 -35.65 26.46
N ILE A 9 -21.96 -35.66 27.79
CA ILE A 9 -21.52 -34.48 28.55
C ILE A 9 -20.13 -34.04 28.09
N PHE A 10 -19.19 -34.97 27.93
CA PHE A 10 -17.83 -34.65 27.50
C PHE A 10 -17.82 -34.00 26.11
N ILE A 11 -18.59 -34.55 25.16
CA ILE A 11 -18.71 -33.99 23.80
C ILE A 11 -19.25 -32.56 23.86
N ILE A 12 -20.32 -32.32 24.62
CA ILE A 12 -20.92 -30.98 24.76
C ILE A 12 -19.91 -29.99 25.35
N VAL A 13 -19.18 -30.39 26.38
CA VAL A 13 -18.16 -29.54 27.02
C VAL A 13 -17.05 -29.17 26.03
N VAL A 14 -16.57 -30.12 25.23
CA VAL A 14 -15.54 -29.86 24.20
C VAL A 14 -16.03 -28.88 23.15
N PHE A 15 -17.26 -29.04 22.64
CA PHE A 15 -17.81 -28.12 21.64
C PHE A 15 -18.05 -26.72 22.19
N ILE A 16 -18.54 -26.60 23.43
CA ILE A 16 -18.73 -25.31 24.08
C ILE A 16 -17.37 -24.62 24.30
N LEU A 17 -16.38 -25.32 24.84
CA LEU A 17 -15.05 -24.76 25.07
C LEU A 17 -14.37 -24.36 23.76
N GLY A 18 -14.42 -25.22 22.74
CA GLY A 18 -13.85 -24.94 21.42
C GLY A 18 -14.51 -23.75 20.74
N GLY A 19 -15.84 -23.68 20.77
CA GLY A 19 -16.59 -22.55 20.22
C GLY A 19 -16.32 -21.24 20.96
N LEU A 20 -16.23 -21.27 22.29
CA LEU A 20 -15.86 -20.10 23.07
C LEU A 20 -14.43 -19.64 22.75
N LEU A 21 -13.46 -20.55 22.69
CA LEU A 21 -12.08 -20.20 22.32
C LEU A 21 -12.00 -19.60 20.91
N TYR A 22 -12.77 -20.12 19.97
CA TYR A 22 -12.85 -19.58 18.61
C TYR A 22 -13.39 -18.13 18.60
N ILE A 23 -14.40 -17.83 19.42
CA ILE A 23 -14.97 -16.48 19.52
C ILE A 23 -14.05 -15.54 20.32
N TYR A 24 -13.36 -16.04 21.34
CA TYR A 24 -12.47 -15.26 22.21
C TYR A 24 -11.07 -15.00 21.62
N ASN A 25 -10.68 -15.69 20.54
CA ASN A 25 -9.51 -15.35 19.73
C ASN A 25 -9.97 -14.62 18.47
N PRO A 26 -10.34 -13.33 18.55
CA PRO A 26 -10.59 -12.56 17.34
C PRO A 26 -9.30 -12.49 16.53
N ASP A 27 -9.38 -12.71 15.23
CA ASP A 27 -8.31 -12.35 14.32
C ASP A 27 -7.98 -10.86 14.51
N PRO A 28 -6.69 -10.46 14.51
CA PRO A 28 -6.35 -9.06 14.56
C PRO A 28 -7.00 -8.36 13.37
N VAL A 29 -7.84 -7.37 13.65
CA VAL A 29 -8.49 -6.57 12.62
C VAL A 29 -7.38 -5.81 11.89
N GLU A 30 -7.13 -6.15 10.64
CA GLU A 30 -6.23 -5.40 9.76
C GLU A 30 -6.84 -4.03 9.52
N TYR A 31 -6.43 -3.04 10.33
CA TYR A 31 -6.89 -1.66 10.21
C TYR A 31 -6.24 -1.04 8.97
N LYS A 32 -6.94 -1.12 7.84
CA LYS A 32 -6.54 -0.40 6.63
C LYS A 32 -6.80 1.08 6.84
N ASN A 33 -5.76 1.85 7.16
CA ASN A 33 -5.85 3.30 7.23
C ASN A 33 -6.08 3.84 5.79
N PRO A 34 -7.23 4.48 5.50
CA PRO A 34 -7.53 4.98 4.16
C PRO A 34 -6.59 6.10 3.69
N ASN A 35 -5.76 6.65 4.60
CA ASN A 35 -4.75 7.67 4.30
C ASN A 35 -3.33 7.10 4.25
N GLU A 36 -3.15 5.79 4.45
CA GLU A 36 -1.87 5.14 4.26
C GLU A 36 -1.66 4.92 2.76
N ILE A 37 -0.69 5.65 2.21
CA ILE A 37 -0.20 5.38 0.85
C ILE A 37 0.63 4.10 0.98
N GLU A 38 0.00 2.96 0.67
CA GLU A 38 0.72 1.69 0.59
C GLU A 38 1.92 1.88 -0.35
N PRO A 39 3.13 1.45 0.03
CA PRO A 39 4.30 1.61 -0.82
C PRO A 39 4.10 0.79 -2.10
N VAL A 40 3.92 1.48 -3.23
CA VAL A 40 3.77 0.88 -4.55
C VAL A 40 5.14 0.69 -5.18
N ALA A 41 5.45 -0.55 -5.59
CA ALA A 41 6.64 -0.84 -6.37
C ALA A 41 6.38 -0.59 -7.86
N CYS A 42 7.05 0.40 -8.45
CA CYS A 42 6.98 0.68 -9.88
C CYS A 42 8.15 0.05 -10.66
N THR A 43 7.99 -0.16 -11.96
CA THR A 43 9.07 -0.61 -12.83
C THR A 43 10.14 0.47 -12.99
N MET A 44 11.40 0.06 -13.18
CA MET A 44 12.56 0.97 -13.28
C MET A 44 12.77 1.53 -14.70
N GLU A 45 11.68 1.78 -15.42
CA GLU A 45 11.75 2.34 -16.77
C GLU A 45 12.01 3.85 -16.71
N ALA A 46 12.76 4.35 -17.68
CA ALA A 46 13.06 5.78 -17.82
C ALA A 46 12.47 6.33 -19.12
N LYS A 47 11.92 7.55 -19.05
CA LYS A 47 11.45 8.32 -20.20
C LYS A 47 12.38 9.51 -20.43
N LEU A 48 12.87 9.67 -21.66
CA LEU A 48 13.67 10.82 -22.09
C LEU A 48 12.77 12.06 -22.20
N CYS A 49 13.21 13.16 -21.60
CA CYS A 49 12.58 14.46 -21.65
C CYS A 49 13.19 15.35 -22.74
N PRO A 50 12.48 16.40 -23.22
CA PRO A 50 12.98 17.29 -24.27
C PRO A 50 14.25 18.06 -23.91
N ASP A 51 14.50 18.27 -22.62
CA ASP A 51 15.72 18.88 -22.06
C ASP A 51 16.91 17.90 -22.01
N GLY A 52 16.71 16.63 -22.39
CA GLY A 52 17.71 15.58 -22.33
C GLY A 52 17.77 14.82 -21.00
N SER A 53 16.99 15.23 -19.99
CA SER A 53 16.91 14.53 -18.71
C SER A 53 16.05 13.25 -18.81
N TYR A 54 16.04 12.45 -17.74
CA TYR A 54 15.24 11.22 -17.67
C TYR A 54 14.36 11.21 -16.43
N VAL A 55 13.11 10.79 -16.60
CA VAL A 55 12.13 10.63 -15.51
C VAL A 55 11.69 9.18 -15.39
N GLY A 56 11.53 8.71 -14.15
CA GLY A 56 11.01 7.38 -13.84
C GLY A 56 9.50 7.36 -13.61
N ARG A 57 8.97 6.18 -13.31
CA ARG A 57 7.58 6.01 -12.86
C ARG A 57 7.44 6.28 -11.36
N SER A 58 6.34 6.90 -10.96
CA SER A 58 6.03 7.22 -9.56
C SER A 58 4.52 7.33 -9.30
N GLY A 59 4.14 7.49 -8.04
CA GLY A 59 2.75 7.64 -7.62
C GLY A 59 1.96 6.32 -7.57
N PRO A 60 0.67 6.37 -7.14
CA PRO A 60 -0.15 5.18 -6.93
C PRO A 60 -0.45 4.40 -8.22
N ASN A 61 -0.38 5.05 -9.38
CA ASN A 61 -0.64 4.46 -10.69
C ASN A 61 0.65 4.16 -11.48
N CYS A 62 1.84 4.37 -10.91
CA CYS A 62 3.13 4.19 -11.59
C CYS A 62 3.22 4.90 -12.96
N GLU A 63 2.79 6.16 -12.98
CA GLU A 63 2.87 7.03 -14.14
C GLU A 63 4.24 7.71 -14.21
N PHE A 64 4.69 8.09 -15.40
CA PHE A 64 5.94 8.86 -15.52
C PHE A 64 5.78 10.20 -14.80
N ALA A 65 6.78 10.57 -14.00
CA ALA A 65 6.86 11.90 -13.43
C ALA A 65 6.90 12.96 -14.54
N GLU A 66 6.48 14.18 -14.22
CA GLU A 66 6.57 15.30 -15.15
C GLU A 66 8.04 15.60 -15.48
N CYS A 67 8.30 15.93 -16.75
CA CYS A 67 9.61 16.42 -17.15
C CYS A 67 9.89 17.77 -16.47
N PRO A 68 11.16 18.07 -16.15
CA PRO A 68 11.53 19.41 -15.72
C PRO A 68 11.01 20.44 -16.73
N ALA A 69 10.53 21.57 -16.22
CA ALA A 69 10.33 22.73 -17.08
C ALA A 69 11.68 23.02 -17.76
N PRO A 70 11.68 23.41 -19.06
CA PRO A 70 12.92 23.76 -19.74
C PRO A 70 13.62 24.82 -18.88
N LEU A 71 14.72 24.41 -18.25
CA LEU A 71 15.63 25.36 -17.65
C LEU A 71 16.22 26.08 -18.85
N PHE A 72 15.81 27.33 -19.04
CA PHE A 72 16.70 28.29 -19.66
C PHE A 72 17.91 28.34 -18.73
N GLU A 73 18.91 27.49 -19.00
CA GLU A 73 20.24 27.63 -18.40
C GLU A 73 20.88 28.87 -19.00
N ASP A 74 20.37 30.03 -18.60
CA ASP A 74 21.23 31.12 -18.19
C ASP A 74 20.44 31.98 -17.21
N GLY A 75 21.02 32.23 -16.05
CA GLY A 75 20.45 33.08 -15.00
C GLY A 75 20.48 34.56 -15.37
N THR A 76 20.09 34.92 -16.59
CA THR A 76 19.89 36.30 -17.00
C THR A 76 18.40 36.55 -17.17
N VAL A 77 17.85 37.35 -16.27
CA VAL A 77 16.89 38.37 -16.67
C VAL A 77 17.45 38.99 -17.95
N PHE A 78 16.72 38.92 -19.07
CA PHE A 78 17.04 39.74 -20.24
C PHE A 78 16.75 41.20 -19.85
N GLU A 79 17.70 41.82 -19.13
CA GLU A 79 17.86 43.27 -19.19
C GLU A 79 18.59 43.58 -20.50
N ASP A 80 17.96 44.44 -21.29
CA ASP A 80 18.37 44.94 -22.60
C ASP A 80 17.98 44.07 -23.81
N GLY A 81 16.91 44.51 -24.47
CA GLY A 81 16.34 43.84 -25.62
C GLY A 81 17.19 44.03 -26.87
N THR A 82 17.35 42.95 -27.65
CA THR A 82 17.48 43.02 -29.11
C THR A 82 17.34 41.64 -29.74
N ILE A 83 16.39 41.51 -30.67
CA ILE A 83 16.67 41.50 -32.11
C ILE A 83 15.72 42.47 -32.79
#